data_AF-A7T5A4-F1
#
_entry.id   AF-A7T5A4-F1
#
_cell.length_a   1.000
_cell.length_b   1.000
_cell.length_c   1.000
_cell.angle_alpha   90.00
_cell.angle_beta   90.00
_cell.angle_gamma   90.00
#
_symmetry.space_group_name_H-M   'P 1'
#
loop_
_entity.id
_entity.type
_entity.pdbx_description
1 polymer ?
#
loop_
_entity_poly.entity_id
_entity_poly.type
_entity_poly.pdbx_seq_one_letter_code
_entity_poly.pdbx_strand_id
1 'polypeptide(L)'
;WTLMSYMIEGGGSTNFTKSRKWLYAHMEASSKLLQILTDAVVEHLVLQARAGAQILQVFESHGGLLGHDMFMLFSLPYLRQIAEKVKEKL
;
A
#
# COMPACT_ATOMS: atom_id res chain seq x y z
N TRP A 1 -0.31 -2.40 0.86
CA TRP A 1 0.33 -3.47 1.67
C TRP A 1 1.79 -3.72 1.26
N THR A 2 2.09 -3.88 -0.03
CA THR A 2 3.44 -4.22 -0.54
C THR A 2 4.57 -3.35 -0.01
N LEU A 3 4.45 -2.01 0.01
CA LEU A 3 5.53 -1.16 0.54
C LEU A 3 5.79 -1.41 2.04
N MET A 4 4.72 -1.48 2.83
CA MET A 4 4.80 -1.80 4.27
C MET A 4 5.45 -3.17 4.48
N SER A 5 5.17 -4.17 3.63
CA SER A 5 5.75 -5.49 3.78
C SER A 5 7.27 -5.46 3.62
N TYR A 6 7.80 -4.73 2.64
CA TYR A 6 9.25 -4.51 2.52
C TYR A 6 9.85 -3.78 3.72
N MET A 7 9.21 -2.70 4.20
CA MET A 7 9.73 -1.90 5.31
C MET A 7 9.88 -2.71 6.61
N ILE A 8 8.90 -3.57 6.91
CA ILE A 8 8.93 -4.41 8.12
C ILE A 8 9.81 -5.63 7.96
N GLU A 9 9.81 -6.23 6.77
CA GLU A 9 10.63 -7.42 6.50
C GLU A 9 12.12 -7.07 6.46
N GLY A 10 12.45 -5.84 6.05
CA GLY A 10 13.81 -5.31 5.88
C GLY A 10 14.39 -5.58 4.48
N GLY A 11 13.57 -5.96 3.51
CA GLY A 11 13.99 -6.36 2.16
C GLY A 11 13.00 -7.32 1.51
N GLY A 12 13.39 -7.91 0.38
CA GLY A 12 12.60 -8.95 -0.28
C GLY A 12 12.54 -10.24 0.52
N SER A 13 11.41 -10.94 0.47
CA SER A 13 11.19 -12.23 1.15
C SER A 13 10.21 -13.05 0.34
N THR A 14 10.34 -14.39 0.35
CA THR A 14 9.38 -15.25 -0.34
C THR A 14 8.01 -15.21 0.32
N ASN A 15 7.98 -15.12 1.65
CA ASN A 15 6.77 -15.36 2.44
C ASN A 15 6.33 -14.17 3.28
N PHE A 16 7.16 -13.12 3.40
CA PHE A 16 6.87 -11.90 4.15
C PHE A 16 6.30 -12.19 5.56
N THR A 17 6.90 -13.16 6.26
CA THR A 17 6.35 -13.69 7.51
C THR A 17 6.41 -12.66 8.64
N LYS A 18 7.43 -11.80 8.70
CA LYS A 18 7.54 -10.78 9.75
C LYS A 18 6.45 -9.73 9.59
N SER A 19 6.29 -9.22 8.37
CA SER A 19 5.26 -8.21 8.07
C SER A 19 3.85 -8.74 8.25
N ARG A 20 3.56 -10.00 7.88
CA ARG A 20 2.25 -10.60 8.16
C ARG A 20 2.00 -10.74 9.67
N LYS A 21 2.97 -11.25 10.44
CA LYS A 21 2.84 -11.33 11.90
C LYS A 21 2.60 -9.96 12.53
N TRP A 22 3.33 -8.94 12.09
CA TRP A 22 3.13 -7.56 12.53
C TRP A 22 1.70 -7.08 12.28
N LEU A 23 1.16 -7.35 11.10
CA LEU A 23 -0.18 -6.92 10.70
C LEU A 23 -1.26 -7.46 11.66
N TYR A 24 -1.17 -8.74 12.04
CA TYR A 24 -2.08 -9.34 13.02
C TYR A 24 -1.85 -8.84 14.45
N ALA A 25 -0.59 -8.64 14.86
CA ALA A 25 -0.25 -8.24 16.22
C ALA A 25 -0.47 -6.74 16.50
N HIS A 26 -0.38 -5.90 15.47
CA HIS A 26 -0.35 -4.44 15.59
C HIS A 26 -1.26 -3.77 14.55
N MET A 27 -2.55 -4.12 14.57
CA MET A 27 -3.53 -3.64 13.60
C MET A 27 -3.59 -2.10 13.53
N GLU A 28 -3.65 -1.41 14.67
CA GLU A 28 -3.73 0.05 14.69
C GLU A 28 -2.47 0.70 14.10
N ALA A 29 -1.27 0.23 14.49
CA ALA A 29 -0.01 0.74 13.96
C ALA A 29 0.12 0.44 12.45
N SER A 30 -0.36 -0.72 12.02
CA SER A 30 -0.43 -1.11 10.60
C SER A 30 -1.31 -0.15 9.81
N SER A 31 -2.51 0.16 10.31
CA SER A 31 -3.41 1.12 9.68
C SER A 31 -2.80 2.52 9.60
N LYS A 32 -2.12 2.97 10.66
CA LYS A 32 -1.41 4.26 10.66
C LYS A 32 -0.29 4.30 9.60
N LEU A 33 0.54 3.26 9.53
CA LEU A 33 1.63 3.19 8.56
C LEU A 33 1.10 3.11 7.12
N LEU A 34 0.07 2.31 6.87
CA LEU A 34 -0.57 2.22 5.56
C LEU A 34 -1.19 3.55 5.14
N GLN A 35 -1.76 4.31 6.08
CA GLN A 35 -2.27 5.65 5.80
C GLN A 35 -1.15 6.61 5.39
N ILE A 36 -0.03 6.64 6.12
CA ILE A 36 1.14 7.45 5.79
C ILE A 36 1.65 7.12 4.37
N LEU A 37 1.78 5.82 4.06
CA LEU A 37 2.20 5.36 2.74
C LEU A 37 1.19 5.75 1.66
N THR A 38 -0.10 5.67 1.96
CA THR A 38 -1.17 6.05 1.02
C THR A 38 -1.08 7.52 0.63
N ASP A 39 -0.94 8.42 1.60
CA ASP A 39 -0.86 9.85 1.33
C ASP A 39 0.42 10.21 0.55
N ALA A 40 1.56 9.57 0.87
CA ALA A 40 2.81 9.73 0.12
C ALA A 40 2.70 9.20 -1.32
N VAL A 41 2.07 8.04 -1.53
CA VAL A 41 1.87 7.46 -2.86
C VAL A 41 0.95 8.33 -3.71
N VAL A 42 -0.13 8.86 -3.14
CA VAL A 42 -1.02 9.80 -3.84
C VAL A 42 -0.25 11.02 -4.35
N GLU A 43 0.52 11.66 -3.47
CA GLU A 43 1.33 12.83 -3.85
C GLU A 43 2.33 12.46 -4.96
N HIS A 44 3.04 11.35 -4.79
CA HIS A 44 4.04 10.91 -5.77
C HIS A 44 3.43 10.63 -7.14
N LEU A 45 2.27 9.95 -7.20
CA LEU A 45 1.56 9.66 -8.44
C LEU A 45 1.03 10.92 -9.14
N VAL A 46 0.50 11.88 -8.38
CA VAL A 46 0.08 13.18 -8.93
C VAL A 46 1.27 13.92 -9.54
N LEU A 47 2.43 13.91 -8.87
CA LEU A 47 3.64 14.52 -9.40
C LEU A 47 4.14 13.82 -10.68
N GLN A 48 4.05 12.48 -10.75
CA GLN A 48 4.36 11.75 -11.98
C GLN A 48 3.45 12.17 -13.15
N ALA A 49 2.13 12.25 -12.92
CA ALA A 49 1.20 12.69 -13.97
C ALA A 49 1.48 14.13 -14.41
N ARG A 50 1.74 15.05 -13.47
CA ARG A 50 2.13 16.44 -13.79
C ARG A 50 3.46 16.54 -14.53
N ALA A 51 4.37 15.60 -14.31
CA ALA A 51 5.62 15.48 -15.06
C ALA A 51 5.44 14.86 -16.46
N GLY A 52 4.23 14.46 -16.84
CA GLY A 52 3.88 14.00 -18.19
C GLY A 52 3.54 12.51 -18.27
N ALA A 53 3.47 11.76 -17.17
CA ALA A 53 2.99 10.37 -17.23
C ALA A 53 1.51 10.33 -17.64
N GLN A 54 1.21 9.56 -18.69
CA GLN A 54 -0.14 9.46 -19.25
C GLN A 54 -0.97 8.33 -18.62
N ILE A 55 -0.28 7.35 -18.01
CA ILE A 55 -0.88 6.21 -17.34
C ILE A 55 -0.11 5.99 -16.04
N LEU A 56 -0.84 5.70 -14.96
CA LEU A 56 -0.29 5.41 -13.65
C LEU A 56 -0.70 3.99 -13.24
N GLN A 57 0.27 3.20 -12.78
CA GLN A 57 0.05 1.84 -12.29
C GLN A 57 0.50 1.71 -10.84
N VAL A 58 -0.36 1.13 -10.00
CA VAL A 58 -0.04 0.79 -8.61
C VAL A 58 0.22 -0.71 -8.52
N PHE A 59 1.39 -1.09 -8.01
CA PHE A 59 1.78 -2.48 -7.83
C PHE A 59 1.47 -2.96 -6.41
N GLU A 60 0.45 -3.81 -6.28
CA GLU A 60 0.18 -4.58 -5.05
C GLU A 60 0.71 -6.02 -5.20
N SER A 61 2.01 -6.14 -5.47
CA SER A 61 2.69 -7.39 -5.83
C SER A 61 2.53 -8.51 -4.79
N HIS A 62 2.35 -8.15 -3.52
CA HIS A 62 2.25 -9.09 -2.40
C HIS A 62 0.84 -9.23 -1.83
N GLY A 63 -0.18 -8.67 -2.50
CA GLY A 63 -1.58 -8.77 -2.06
C GLY A 63 -2.05 -10.21 -1.90
N GLY A 64 -1.58 -11.13 -2.76
CA GLY A 64 -1.92 -12.55 -2.71
C GLY A 64 -1.37 -13.31 -1.49
N LEU A 65 -0.47 -12.70 -0.69
CA LEU A 65 0.01 -13.30 0.56
C LEU A 65 -0.93 -13.08 1.75
N LEU A 66 -1.92 -12.20 1.59
CA LEU A 66 -2.97 -11.95 2.57
C LEU A 66 -4.17 -12.86 2.30
N GLY A 67 -4.78 -13.37 3.37
CA GLY A 67 -6.12 -13.95 3.29
C GLY A 67 -7.17 -12.88 2.96
N HIS A 68 -8.38 -13.31 2.55
CA HIS A 68 -9.45 -12.42 2.12
C HIS A 68 -9.69 -11.24 3.07
N ASP A 69 -9.97 -11.53 4.35
CA ASP A 69 -10.32 -10.49 5.34
C ASP A 69 -9.19 -9.47 5.54
N MET A 70 -7.94 -9.95 5.58
CA MET A 70 -6.78 -9.07 5.75
C MET A 70 -6.52 -8.23 4.50
N PHE A 71 -6.76 -8.76 3.30
CA PHE A 71 -6.70 -7.97 2.08
C PHE A 71 -7.77 -6.88 2.07
N MET A 72 -9.00 -7.24 2.47
CA MET A 72 -10.13 -6.30 2.56
C MET A 72 -9.91 -5.19 3.60
N LEU A 73 -9.16 -5.46 4.67
CA LEU A 73 -8.86 -4.48 5.71
C LEU A 73 -7.60 -3.65 5.43
N PHE A 74 -6.52 -4.29 4.97
CA PHE A 74 -5.18 -3.68 4.96
C PHE A 74 -4.58 -3.44 3.57
N SER A 75 -5.29 -3.81 2.51
CA SER A 75 -4.84 -3.57 1.14
C SER A 75 -5.86 -2.79 0.34
N LEU A 76 -7.07 -3.34 0.18
CA LEU A 76 -8.09 -2.79 -0.70
C LEU A 76 -8.53 -1.35 -0.36
N PRO A 77 -8.77 -0.97 0.91
CA PRO A 77 -9.25 0.38 1.23
C PRO A 77 -8.25 1.45 0.81
N TYR A 78 -6.96 1.18 1.06
CA TYR A 78 -5.86 2.07 0.71
C TYR A 78 -5.66 2.16 -0.81
N LEU A 79 -5.79 1.06 -1.55
CA LEU A 79 -5.73 1.09 -3.02
C LEU A 79 -6.87 1.92 -3.62
N ARG A 80 -8.09 1.79 -3.10
CA ARG A 80 -9.24 2.61 -3.51
C ARG A 80 -8.99 4.09 -3.24
N GLN A 81 -8.55 4.40 -2.03
CA GLN A 81 -8.22 5.76 -1.63
C GLN A 81 -7.12 6.37 -2.50
N ILE A 82 -6.09 5.61 -2.90
CA ILE A 82 -5.07 6.08 -3.84
C ILE A 82 -5.73 6.47 -5.17
N ALA A 83 -6.54 5.59 -5.75
CA ALA A 83 -7.19 5.84 -7.03
C ALA A 83 -8.15 7.03 -6.98
N GLU A 84 -8.92 7.18 -5.90
CA GLU A 84 -9.86 8.28 -5.70
C GLU A 84 -9.14 9.62 -5.52
N LYS A 85 -8.19 9.70 -4.57
CA LYS A 85 -7.48 10.96 -4.28
C LYS A 85 -6.58 11.41 -5.42
N VAL A 86 -5.99 10.50 -6.19
CA VAL A 86 -5.20 10.88 -7.38
C VAL A 86 -6.11 11.54 -8.43
N LYS A 87 -7.31 10.98 -8.68
CA LYS A 87 -8.28 11.57 -9.61
C LYS A 87 -8.81 12.92 -9.13
N GLU A 88 -8.98 13.10 -7.82
CA GLU A 88 -9.44 14.38 -7.26
C GLU A 88 -8.39 15.51 -7.41
N LYS A 89 -7.10 15.16 -7.39
CA LYS A 89 -5.98 16.12 -7.40
C LYS A 89 -5.41 16.43 -8.80
N LEU A 90 -5.85 15.72 -9.83
CA LEU A 90 -5.49 15.92 -11.24
C LEU A 90 -6.60 16.64 -11.97
#